data_AF-A0A2V6YKY8-F1
#
_entry.id   AF-A0A2V6YKY8-F1
#
_cell.length_a   1.000
_cell.length_b   1.000
_cell.length_c   1.000
_cell.angle_alpha   90.00
_cell.angle_beta   90.00
_cell.angle_gamma   90.00
#
_symmetry.space_group_name_H-M   'P 1'
#
loop_
_entity.id
_entity.type
_entity.pdbx_description
1 polymer ?
#
loop_
_entity_poly.entity_id
_entity_poly.type
_entity_poly.pdbx_seq_one_letter_code
_entity_poly.pdbx_strand_id
1 'polypeptide(L)' 'MRRARAGDGPTKRRREAAMTDWWRELDDEIVNYLIDQESLTPGELSQKVGMSTDAVTSLLGRLAQEGRITILRVARTSG' A
#
# COMPACT_ATOMS: atom_id res chain seq x y z
N MET A 1 15.66 33.05 35.75
CA MET A 1 15.15 32.88 34.37
C MET A 1 15.52 31.49 33.85
N ARG A 2 14.55 30.57 33.68
CA ARG A 2 14.79 29.24 33.11
C ARG A 2 14.59 29.32 31.59
N ARG A 3 15.66 29.16 30.81
CA ARG A 3 15.53 29.01 29.34
C ARG A 3 14.93 27.63 29.05
N ALA A 4 13.77 27.62 28.40
CA ALA A 4 13.19 26.41 27.85
C ALA A 4 14.16 25.81 26.82
N ARG A 5 14.42 24.49 26.91
CA ARG A 5 15.11 23.76 25.85
C ARG A 5 14.20 23.76 24.62
N ALA A 6 14.74 24.16 23.48
CA ALA A 6 14.11 23.97 22.18
C ALA A 6 13.82 22.48 22.01
N GLY A 7 12.53 22.13 22.08
CA GLY A 7 12.05 20.78 21.82
C GLY A 7 12.31 20.44 20.36
N ASP A 8 12.99 19.31 20.19
CA ASP A 8 13.20 18.57 18.95
C ASP A 8 11.98 18.71 18.02
N GLY A 9 12.22 19.02 16.74
CA GLY A 9 11.19 18.91 15.71
C GLY A 9 10.59 17.50 15.70
N PRO A 10 9.46 17.24 15.01
CA PRO A 10 8.83 15.92 15.03
C PRO A 10 9.90 14.85 14.71
N THR A 11 10.23 14.07 15.74
CA THR A 11 11.36 13.14 15.72
C THR A 11 11.16 12.15 14.58
N LYS A 12 12.25 11.73 13.93
CA LYS A 12 12.26 10.78 12.80
C LYS A 12 11.29 9.61 12.99
N ARG A 13 11.23 9.07 14.21
CA ARG A 13 10.33 8.00 14.64
C ARG A 13 8.84 8.30 14.46
N ARG A 14 8.39 9.54 14.69
CA ARG A 14 6.99 9.94 14.49
C ARG A 14 6.62 10.01 13.02
N ARG A 15 7.55 10.43 12.15
CA ARG A 15 7.34 10.42 10.69
C ARG A 15 7.34 8.99 10.14
N GLU A 16 8.24 8.14 10.62
CA GLU A 16 8.29 6.71 10.26
C GLU A 16 7.01 5.98 10.69
N ALA A 17 6.48 6.24 11.89
CA ALA A 17 5.19 5.72 12.33
C ALA A 17 4.05 6.21 11.41
N ALA A 18 3.95 7.52 11.15
CA ALA A 18 2.91 8.06 10.27
C ALA A 18 2.99 7.51 8.83
N MET A 19 4.19 7.28 8.29
CA MET A 19 4.36 6.60 7.00
C MET A 19 3.92 5.14 7.05
N THR A 20 4.24 4.43 8.14
CA THR A 20 3.84 3.02 8.30
C THR A 20 2.33 2.88 8.42
N ASP A 21 1.68 3.79 9.13
CA ASP A 21 0.22 3.82 9.28
C ASP A 21 -0.45 4.12 7.94
N TRP A 22 0.06 5.10 7.19
CA TRP A 22 -0.42 5.40 5.84
C TRP A 22 -0.30 4.20 4.88
N TRP A 23 0.81 3.45 4.94
CA TRP A 23 0.98 2.24 4.12
C TRP A 23 0.00 1.13 4.51
N ARG A 24 -0.34 1.01 5.80
CA ARG A 24 -1.34 0.04 6.28
C ARG A 24 -2.74 0.39 5.82
N GLU A 25 -3.12 1.67 5.94
CA GLU A 25 -4.40 2.16 5.47
C GLU A 25 -4.58 1.91 3.97
N LEU A 26 -3.53 2.15 3.19
CA LEU A 26 -3.53 1.87 1.75
C LEU A 26 -3.71 0.37 1.45
N ASP A 27 -2.99 -0.50 2.17
CA ASP A 27 -3.13 -1.94 1.99
C ASP A 27 -4.56 -2.41 2.33
N ASP A 28 -5.16 -1.87 3.41
CA ASP A 28 -6.53 -2.18 3.80
C ASP A 28 -7.55 -1.66 2.78
N GLU A 29 -7.35 -0.47 2.22
CA GLU A 29 -8.19 0.07 1.14
C GLU A 29 -8.16 -0.84 -0.10
N ILE A 30 -6.98 -1.31 -0.49
CA ILE A 30 -6.81 -2.22 -1.63
C ILE A 30 -7.50 -3.56 -1.37
N VAL A 31 -7.33 -4.14 -0.17
CA VAL A 31 -8.00 -5.40 0.19
C VAL A 31 -9.52 -5.22 0.18
N ASN A 32 -10.04 -4.16 0.79
CA ASN A 32 -11.47 -3.86 0.79
C ASN A 32 -12.01 -3.67 -0.64
N TYR A 33 -11.25 -3.00 -1.50
CA TYR A 33 -11.67 -2.83 -2.88
C TYR A 33 -11.76 -4.14 -3.66
N LEU A 34 -10.90 -5.12 -3.34
CA LEU A 34 -10.94 -6.44 -3.97
C LEU A 34 -12.13 -7.29 -3.49
N ILE A 35 -12.71 -7.02 -2.31
CA ILE A 35 -13.89 -7.74 -1.81
C ILE A 35 -15.09 -7.54 -2.74
N ASP A 36 -15.25 -6.34 -3.28
CA ASP A 36 -16.40 -5.95 -4.11
C ASP A 36 -16.21 -6.25 -5.62
N GLN A 37 -15.08 -6.83 -6.02
CA GLN A 37 -14.71 -7.03 -7.43
C GLN A 37 -14.40 -8.49 -7.73
N GLU A 38 -15.09 -9.08 -8.70
CA GLU A 38 -14.88 -10.47 -9.13
C GLU A 38 -13.52 -10.67 -9.82
N SER A 39 -13.04 -9.64 -10.55
CA SER A 39 -11.72 -9.63 -11.16
C SER A 39 -11.23 -8.21 -11.34
N LEU A 40 -9.94 -7.97 -11.09
CA LEU A 40 -9.30 -6.67 -11.28
C LEU A 40 -7.88 -6.87 -11.83
N THR A 41 -7.51 -6.11 -12.84
CA THR A 41 -6.13 -6.10 -13.35
C THR A 41 -5.26 -5.12 -12.55
N PRO A 42 -3.94 -5.34 -12.45
CA PRO A 42 -3.03 -4.38 -11.82
C PRO A 42 -3.07 -2.98 -12.45
N GLY A 43 -3.39 -2.88 -13.75
CA GLY A 43 -3.54 -1.60 -14.46
C GLY A 43 -4.79 -0.82 -14.06
N GLU A 44 -5.92 -1.50 -13.86
CA GLU A 44 -7.13 -0.85 -13.34
C GLU A 44 -6.93 -0.37 -11.91
N LEU A 45 -6.24 -1.17 -11.09
CA LEU A 45 -5.89 -0.78 -9.73
C LEU A 45 -4.92 0.41 -9.69
N SER A 46 -3.95 0.46 -10.60
CA SER A 46 -2.97 1.55 -10.67
C SER A 46 -3.61 2.89 -11.01
N GLN A 47 -4.57 2.91 -11.92
CA GLN A 47 -5.36 4.12 -12.23
C GLN A 47 -6.18 4.60 -11.03
N LYS A 48 -6.73 3.67 -10.25
CA LYS A 48 -7.57 4.01 -9.10
C LYS A 48 -6.77 4.55 -7.92
N VAL A 49 -5.63 3.93 -7.62
CA VAL A 49 -4.79 4.28 -6.46
C VAL A 49 -3.80 5.41 -6.80
N GLY A 50 -3.62 5.74 -8.09
CA GLY A 50 -2.68 6.78 -8.52
C GLY A 50 -1.21 6.36 -8.38
N MET A 51 -0.94 5.06 -8.39
CA MET A 51 0.40 4.48 -8.29
C MET A 51 0.85 3.94 -9.65
N SER A 52 2.15 3.69 -9.82
CA SER A 52 2.62 2.95 -11.00
C SER A 52 2.16 1.50 -10.95
N THR A 53 1.95 0.91 -12.13
CA THR A 53 1.55 -0.50 -12.24
C THR A 53 2.58 -1.44 -11.61
N ASP A 54 3.89 -1.14 -11.70
CA ASP A 54 4.95 -1.90 -11.03
C ASP A 54 4.85 -1.86 -9.51
N ALA A 55 4.55 -0.68 -8.95
CA ALA A 55 4.40 -0.52 -7.50
C ALA A 55 3.18 -1.29 -6.99
N VAL A 56 2.06 -1.22 -7.72
CA VAL A 56 0.85 -1.98 -7.42
C VAL A 56 1.12 -3.49 -7.53
N THR A 57 1.82 -3.93 -8.58
CA THR A 57 2.15 -5.35 -8.77
C THR A 57 3.00 -5.88 -7.62
N SER A 58 3.99 -5.11 -7.18
CA SER A 58 4.84 -5.44 -6.04
C SER A 58 4.05 -5.51 -4.73
N LEU A 59 3.11 -4.57 -4.54
CA LEU A 59 2.22 -4.52 -3.38
C LEU A 59 1.27 -5.73 -3.35
N LEU A 60 0.62 -6.05 -4.47
CA LEU A 60 -0.22 -7.25 -4.59
C LEU A 60 0.59 -8.52 -4.32
N GLY A 61 1.83 -8.60 -4.82
CA GLY A 61 2.74 -9.71 -4.53
C GLY A 61 3.04 -9.85 -3.04
N ARG A 62 3.27 -8.74 -2.33
CA ARG A 62 3.48 -8.72 -0.87
C ARG A 62 2.22 -9.18 -0.13
N LEU A 63 1.06 -8.61 -0.45
CA LEU A 63 -0.22 -8.97 0.18
C LEU A 63 -0.56 -10.46 -0.02
N ALA A 64 -0.23 -11.01 -1.19
CA ALA A 64 -0.41 -12.43 -1.46
C ALA A 64 0.53 -13.30 -0.61
N GLN A 65 1.79 -12.90 -0.44
CA GLN A 65 2.74 -13.59 0.44
C GLN A 65 2.33 -13.54 1.91
N GLU A 66 1.71 -12.44 2.34
CA GLU A 66 1.14 -12.27 3.68
C GLU A 66 -0.19 -13.02 3.88
N GLY A 67 -0.75 -13.63 2.83
CA GLY A 67 -2.02 -14.36 2.88
C GLY A 67 -3.25 -13.45 2.96
N ARG A 68 -3.10 -12.16 2.68
CA ARG A 68 -4.19 -11.17 2.71
C ARG A 68 -5.05 -11.20 1.45
N ILE A 69 -4.48 -11.64 0.32
CA ILE A 69 -5.18 -11.85 -0.95
C ILE A 69 -4.71 -13.16 -1.59
N THR A 70 -5.48 -13.70 -2.53
CA THR A 70 -5.07 -14.86 -3.34
C THR A 70 -5.06 -14.48 -4.83
N ILE A 71 -3.93 -14.72 -5.50
CA ILE A 71 -3.82 -14.54 -6.95
C ILE A 71 -4.35 -15.81 -7.63
N LEU A 72 -5.58 -15.76 -8.16
CA LEU A 72 -6.27 -16.93 -8.72
C LEU A 72 -5.88 -17.24 -10.18
N ARG A 73 -5.41 -16.25 -10.94
CA ARG A 73 -5.13 -16.40 -12.38
C ARG A 73 -3.78 -15.79 -12.74
N VAL A 74 -2.90 -16.65 -13.25
CA VAL A 74 -1.69 -16.25 -13.98
C VAL A 74 -1.81 -16.88 -15.36
N ALA A 75 -1.97 -16.06 -16.39
CA ALA A 75 -2.13 -16.51 -17.76
C ALA A 75 -1.10 -15.82 -18.64
N ARG A 76 -0.62 -16.54 -19.66
CA ARG A 76 0.21 -15.95 -20.71
C ARG A 76 -0.65 -14.95 -21.50
N THR A 77 -0.23 -13.70 -21.57
CA THR A 77 -0.74 -12.76 -22.56
C THR A 77 -0.16 -13.15 -23.92
N SER A 78 -1.00 -13.29 -24.93
CA SER A 78 -0.52 -13.43 -26.31
C SER A 78 0.31 -12.19 -26.64
N GLY A 79 1.61 -12.38 -26.86
CA GLY A 79 2.51 -11.34 -27.37
C GLY A 79 2.36 -11.18 -28.87
#